data_AF-A0A2D8HWD8-F1
#
_entry.id   AF-A0A2D8HWD8-F1
#
_cell.length_a   1.000
_cell.length_b   1.000
_cell.length_c   1.000
_cell.angle_alpha   90.00
_cell.angle_beta   90.00
_cell.angle_gamma   90.00
#
_symmetry.space_group_name_H-M   'P 1'
#
loop_
_entity.id
_entity.type
_entity.pdbx_description
1 polymer ?
#
loop_
_entity_poly.entity_id
_entity_poly.type
_entity_poly.pdbx_seq_one_letter_code
_entity_poly.pdbx_strand_id
1 'polypeptide(L)'
;MGKLLYFAQASDNQLAIDSDRFICSVQQSATTVDLFFKPATNDAGDTDVVRLAFASGDHDVVMEAFAEEVNFGKDQLITVFDAVSGDVFHNSIDVASCTVTQDS
;
A
#
# COMPACT_ATOMS: atom_id res chain seq x y z
N MET A 1 -10.72 -15.09 7.40
CA MET A 1 -10.75 -13.61 7.29
C MET A 1 -9.45 -13.21 6.62
N GLY A 2 -9.53 -12.48 5.52
CA GLY A 2 -8.35 -11.93 4.84
C GLY A 2 -7.71 -10.81 5.67
N LYS A 3 -6.48 -10.42 5.31
CA LYS A 3 -5.83 -9.25 5.91
C LYS A 3 -6.26 -8.00 5.16
N LEU A 4 -6.32 -6.87 5.86
CA LEU A 4 -6.62 -5.55 5.32
C LEU A 4 -5.33 -4.73 5.27
N LEU A 5 -5.09 -4.08 4.14
CA LEU A 5 -4.02 -3.11 3.94
C LEU A 5 -4.59 -1.70 4.16
N TYR A 6 -4.00 -0.96 5.09
CA TYR A 6 -4.51 0.35 5.51
C TYR A 6 -3.59 1.50 5.06
N PHE A 7 -4.19 2.47 4.39
CA PHE A 7 -3.53 3.65 3.84
C PHE A 7 -4.25 4.91 4.37
N ALA A 8 -3.70 5.54 5.40
CA ALA A 8 -4.17 6.80 5.96
C ALA A 8 -3.43 7.98 5.32
N GLN A 9 -4.15 8.78 4.55
CA GLN A 9 -3.64 10.07 4.05
C GLN A 9 -3.99 11.21 5.01
N ALA A 10 -3.19 12.28 4.99
CA ALA A 10 -3.33 13.42 5.91
C ALA A 10 -4.66 14.19 5.80
N SER A 11 -5.46 13.94 4.77
CA SER A 11 -6.69 14.67 4.45
C SER A 11 -7.99 13.91 4.80
N ASP A 12 -7.99 13.10 5.87
CA ASP A 12 -9.10 12.21 6.28
C ASP A 12 -9.51 11.14 5.25
N ASN A 13 -8.72 10.97 4.19
CA ASN A 13 -8.92 9.89 3.22
C ASN A 13 -8.17 8.65 3.71
N GLN A 14 -8.87 7.82 4.47
CA GLN A 14 -8.40 6.50 4.86
C GLN A 14 -8.94 5.45 3.89
N LEU A 15 -8.06 4.60 3.40
CA LEU A 15 -8.41 3.47 2.53
C LEU A 15 -7.99 2.17 3.19
N ALA A 16 -8.92 1.21 3.26
CA ALA A 16 -8.62 -0.17 3.61
C ALA A 16 -8.94 -1.06 2.40
N ILE A 17 -7.95 -1.83 1.93
CA ILE A 17 -8.10 -2.77 0.82
C ILE A 17 -7.82 -4.18 1.31
N ASP A 18 -8.66 -5.16 0.95
CA ASP A 18 -8.34 -6.56 1.20
C ASP A 18 -7.03 -6.96 0.49
N SER A 19 -6.11 -7.59 1.23
CA SER A 19 -4.80 -7.98 0.72
C SER A 19 -4.89 -9.01 -0.41
N ASP A 20 -6.00 -9.75 -0.52
CA ASP A 20 -6.25 -10.73 -1.59
C ASP A 20 -6.61 -10.09 -2.94
N ARG A 21 -6.90 -8.79 -2.93
CA ARG A 21 -7.07 -7.97 -4.13
C ARG A 21 -5.73 -7.53 -4.70
N PHE A 22 -4.62 -7.63 -3.96
CA PHE A 22 -3.30 -7.28 -4.48
C PHE A 22 -2.95 -8.15 -5.70
N ILE A 23 -2.56 -7.48 -6.79
CA ILE A 23 -2.17 -8.11 -8.05
C ILE A 23 -0.65 -8.12 -8.17
N CYS A 24 -0.05 -6.92 -8.15
CA CYS A 24 1.38 -6.73 -8.32
C CYS A 24 1.82 -5.34 -7.88
N SER A 25 3.12 -5.18 -7.76
CA SER A 25 3.79 -3.89 -7.58
C SER A 25 4.66 -3.57 -8.79
N VAL A 26 4.72 -2.30 -9.19
CA VAL A 26 5.61 -1.82 -10.25
C VAL A 26 6.43 -0.66 -9.73
N GLN A 27 7.75 -0.78 -9.81
CA GLN A 27 8.65 0.32 -9.47
C GLN A 27 8.65 1.36 -10.59
N GLN A 28 8.28 2.59 -10.26
CA GLN A 28 8.29 3.72 -11.20
C GLN A 28 9.61 4.49 -11.14
N SER A 29 10.23 4.55 -9.96
CA SER A 29 11.51 5.21 -9.74
C SER A 29 12.24 4.62 -8.54
N ALA A 30 13.43 5.11 -8.22
CA ALA A 30 14.15 4.70 -7.00
C ALA A 30 13.32 4.89 -5.73
N THR A 31 12.41 5.87 -5.70
CA THR A 31 11.64 6.27 -4.52
C THR A 31 10.13 6.14 -4.73
N THR A 32 9.67 5.40 -5.74
CA THR A 32 8.23 5.32 -6.05
C THR A 32 7.82 3.94 -6.51
N VAL A 33 6.77 3.40 -5.90
CA VAL A 33 6.15 2.13 -6.29
C VAL A 33 4.65 2.30 -6.45
N ASP A 34 4.10 1.65 -7.47
CA ASP A 34 2.67 1.52 -7.69
C ASP A 34 2.23 0.13 -7.26
N LEU A 35 1.24 0.05 -6.38
CA LEU A 35 0.57 -1.17 -5.96
C LEU A 35 -0.76 -1.28 -6.71
N PHE A 36 -0.92 -2.34 -7.48
CA PHE A 36 -2.12 -2.59 -8.28
C PHE A 36 -3.03 -3.58 -7.57
N PHE A 37 -4.31 -3.22 -7.46
CA PHE A 37 -5.34 -4.03 -6.81
C PHE A 37 -6.49 -4.29 -7.78
N LYS A 38 -7.10 -5.48 -7.68
CA LYS A 38 -8.39 -5.74 -8.31
C LYS A 38 -9.39 -4.68 -7.87
N PRO A 39 -10.25 -4.15 -8.75
CA PRO A 39 -11.20 -3.10 -8.40
C PRO A 39 -12.19 -3.58 -7.34
N ALA A 40 -12.75 -2.64 -6.57
CA ALA A 40 -13.77 -2.95 -5.55
C ALA A 40 -15.13 -3.28 -6.19
N THR A 41 -15.34 -2.78 -7.42
CA THR A 41 -16.50 -3.02 -8.26
C THR A 41 -16.24 -4.19 -9.21
N ASN A 42 -17.30 -4.82 -9.71
CA ASN A 42 -17.20 -5.95 -10.66
C ASN A 42 -16.91 -5.49 -12.10
N ASP A 43 -16.54 -4.24 -12.33
CA ASP A 43 -16.24 -3.75 -13.67
C ASP A 43 -14.82 -4.16 -14.07
N ALA A 44 -14.73 -5.01 -15.10
CA ALA A 44 -13.50 -5.67 -15.51
C ALA A 44 -12.46 -4.74 -16.16
N GLY A 45 -12.78 -3.45 -16.31
CA GLY A 45 -11.89 -2.42 -16.86
C GLY A 45 -11.14 -1.61 -15.79
N ASP A 46 -11.54 -1.71 -14.53
CA ASP A 46 -11.03 -0.84 -13.48
C ASP A 46 -9.88 -1.50 -12.72
N THR A 47 -8.93 -0.70 -12.23
CA THR A 47 -7.87 -1.18 -11.35
C THR A 47 -7.61 -0.09 -10.33
N ASP A 48 -7.70 -0.44 -9.05
CA ASP A 48 -7.34 0.47 -7.98
C ASP A 48 -5.80 0.52 -7.92
N VAL A 49 -5.24 1.72 -8.02
CA VAL A 49 -3.79 1.93 -7.94
C VAL A 49 -3.48 2.76 -6.69
N VAL A 50 -2.61 2.22 -5.85
CA VAL A 50 -2.04 2.95 -4.74
C VAL A 50 -0.57 3.21 -5.01
N ARG A 51 -0.21 4.47 -5.18
CA ARG A 51 1.18 4.90 -5.38
C ARG A 51 1.77 5.34 -4.05
N LEU A 52 2.88 4.72 -3.68
CA LEU A 52 3.69 5.08 -2.52
C LEU A 52 4.96 5.78 -3.00
N ALA A 53 5.29 6.90 -2.37
CA ALA A 53 6.55 7.59 -2.54
C ALA A 53 7.36 7.55 -1.25
N PHE A 54 8.61 7.11 -1.33
CA PHE A 54 9.51 6.92 -0.19
C PHE A 54 10.50 8.07 -0.06
N ALA A 55 11.01 8.31 1.15
CA ALA A 55 12.03 9.33 1.37
C ALA A 55 13.40 8.94 0.80
N SER A 56 13.70 7.64 0.80
CA SER A 56 14.97 7.05 0.35
C SER A 56 14.73 5.92 -0.65
N GLY A 57 15.78 5.54 -1.38
CA GLY A 57 15.73 4.55 -2.47
C GLY A 57 15.53 3.09 -2.02
N ASP A 58 14.88 2.86 -0.88
CA ASP A 58 14.84 1.58 -0.17
C ASP A 58 13.74 0.63 -0.67
N HIS A 59 13.35 0.76 -1.94
CA HIS A 59 12.25 0.00 -2.55
C HIS A 59 12.29 -1.50 -2.25
N ASP A 60 13.45 -2.14 -2.38
CA ASP A 60 13.56 -3.60 -2.21
C ASP A 60 13.27 -4.01 -0.76
N VAL A 61 13.73 -3.21 0.20
CA VAL A 61 13.44 -3.39 1.63
C VAL A 61 11.94 -3.22 1.89
N VAL A 62 11.30 -2.24 1.23
CA VAL A 62 9.85 -2.04 1.35
C VAL A 62 9.06 -3.22 0.83
N MET A 63 9.40 -3.68 -0.37
CA MET A 63 8.64 -4.77 -0.99
C MET A 63 8.87 -6.10 -0.28
N GLU A 64 10.07 -6.33 0.27
CA GLU A 64 10.35 -7.47 1.13
C GLU A 64 9.52 -7.43 2.42
N ALA A 65 9.53 -6.30 3.14
CA ALA A 65 8.75 -6.14 4.37
C ALA A 65 7.23 -6.25 4.12
N PHE A 66 6.74 -5.64 3.03
CA PHE A 66 5.34 -5.75 2.62
C PHE A 66 4.96 -7.20 2.33
N ALA A 67 5.79 -7.93 1.56
CA ALA A 67 5.55 -9.33 1.26
C ALA A 67 5.60 -10.21 2.51
N GLU A 68 6.52 -9.95 3.44
CA GLU A 68 6.60 -10.68 4.71
C GLU A 68 5.34 -10.48 5.54
N GLU A 69 4.89 -9.24 5.71
CA GLU A 69 3.72 -8.93 6.52
C GLU A 69 2.43 -9.49 5.92
N VAL A 70 2.26 -9.40 4.60
CA VAL A 70 1.10 -9.98 3.90
C VAL A 70 1.09 -11.50 4.04
N ASN A 71 2.22 -12.18 3.85
CA ASN A 71 2.27 -13.65 3.84
C ASN A 71 2.34 -14.28 5.24
N PHE A 72 3.06 -13.65 6.18
CA PHE A 72 3.42 -14.25 7.47
C PHE A 72 3.00 -13.44 8.68
N GLY A 73 2.66 -12.16 8.50
CA GLY A 73 2.14 -11.28 9.55
C GLY A 73 0.97 -11.91 10.32
N LYS A 74 0.88 -11.62 11.62
CA LYS A 74 -0.21 -12.12 12.46
C LYS A 74 -1.40 -11.18 12.50
N ASP A 75 -1.17 -9.93 12.12
CA ASP A 75 -2.18 -8.90 12.18
C ASP A 75 -3.16 -9.02 11.02
N GLN A 76 -4.44 -8.80 11.34
CA GLN A 76 -5.51 -8.76 10.35
C GLN A 76 -5.60 -7.39 9.67
N LEU A 77 -4.99 -6.36 10.25
CA LEU A 77 -4.89 -5.02 9.70
C LEU A 77 -3.41 -4.66 9.64
N ILE A 78 -2.91 -4.43 8.43
CA ILE A 78 -1.54 -4.06 8.15
C ILE A 78 -1.55 -2.58 7.78
N THR A 79 -0.95 -1.73 8.62
CA THR A 79 -0.76 -0.31 8.28
C THR A 79 0.34 -0.19 7.24
N VAL A 80 -0.06 0.22 6.04
CA VAL A 80 0.83 0.45 4.91
C VAL A 80 1.34 1.88 4.85
N PHE A 81 0.52 2.84 5.24
CA PHE A 81 0.92 4.23 5.33
C PHE A 81 0.00 4.93 6.32
N ASP A 82 0.57 5.67 7.27
CA ASP A 82 -0.19 6.57 8.12
C ASP A 82 0.47 7.95 8.15
N ALA A 83 -0.08 8.88 7.39
CA ALA A 83 0.39 10.27 7.38
C ALA A 83 0.09 11.04 8.69
N VAL A 84 -0.82 10.53 9.52
CA VAL A 84 -1.26 11.19 10.77
C VAL A 84 -0.32 10.81 11.91
N SER A 85 -0.03 9.52 12.08
CA SER A 85 0.91 9.06 13.10
C SER A 85 2.37 9.09 12.64
N GLY A 86 2.60 9.15 11.32
CA GLY A 86 3.93 8.97 10.72
C GLY A 86 4.39 7.50 10.73
N ASP A 87 3.51 6.56 11.08
CA ASP A 87 3.83 5.14 11.14
C ASP A 87 3.63 4.47 9.79
N VAL A 88 4.47 3.47 9.54
CA VAL A 88 4.46 2.66 8.33
C VAL A 88 4.82 1.23 8.71
N PHE A 89 4.48 0.25 7.87
CA PHE A 89 4.84 -1.15 8.05
C PHE A 89 6.33 -1.32 8.38
N HIS A 90 6.61 -1.79 9.59
CA HIS A 90 7.93 -1.75 10.22
C HIS A 90 8.53 -0.33 10.29
N ASN A 91 8.92 0.11 11.50
CA ASN A 91 9.51 1.43 11.82
C ASN A 91 10.80 1.80 11.05
N SER A 92 11.26 0.98 10.11
CA SER A 92 12.45 1.21 9.29
C SER A 92 12.17 1.80 7.91
N ILE A 93 10.90 1.94 7.51
CA ILE A 93 10.53 2.41 6.17
C ILE A 93 9.83 3.77 6.28
N ASP A 94 10.46 4.81 5.76
CA ASP A 94 9.88 6.15 5.68
C ASP A 94 9.15 6.37 4.34
N VAL A 95 7.81 6.37 4.38
CA VAL A 95 6.96 6.78 3.25
C VAL A 95 6.70 8.28 3.33
N ALA A 96 7.11 9.02 2.30
CA ALA A 96 6.94 10.47 2.23
C ALA A 96 5.51 10.86 1.81
N SER A 97 4.88 10.08 0.93
CA SER A 97 3.48 10.30 0.53
C SER A 97 2.82 9.06 -0.06
N CYS A 98 1.48 9.07 -0.04
CA CYS A 98 0.63 8.06 -0.67
C CYS A 98 -0.45 8.77 -1.49
N THR A 99 -0.69 8.29 -2.71
CA THR A 99 -1.80 8.73 -3.56
C THR A 99 -2.60 7.52 -4.02
N VAL A 100 -3.92 7.62 -3.95
CA VAL A 100 -4.84 6.57 -4.39
C VAL A 100 -5.55 7.09 -5.63
N THR A 101 -5.51 6.31 -6.70
CA THR A 101 -6.32 6.52 -7.88
C THR A 101 -7.25 5.32 -8.02
N GLN A 102 -8.55 5.58 -7.97
CA GLN A 102 -9.57 4.63 -8.38
C GLN A 102 -10.03 5.09 -9.76
N ASP A 103 -9.64 4.37 -10.80
CA ASP A 103 -10.27 4.55 -12.11
C ASP A 103 -11.64 3.85 -12.05
N SER A 104 -12.68 4.59 -12.44
CA SER A 104 -14.11 4.23 -12.40
C SER A 104 -14.75 4.36 -13.77
#